data_AF-A0A316HC46-F1
#
_entry.id   AF-A0A316HC46-F1
#
_cell.length_a   1.000
_cell.length_b   1.000
_cell.length_c   1.000
_cell.angle_alpha   90.00
_cell.angle_beta   90.00
_cell.angle_gamma   90.00
#
_symmetry.space_group_name_H-M   'P 1'
#
loop_
_entity.id
_entity.type
_entity.pdbx_description
1 polymer ?
#
loop_
_entity_poly.entity_id
_entity_poly.type
_entity_poly.pdbx_seq_one_letter_code
_entity_poly.pdbx_strand_id
1 'polypeptide(L)'
;MGSRQINSENALLDAKVDELILLFKNGGFDKEHVKAAQIKINSAIDAIDTHQNFEAFKELDNNLDRLDMVTNLELLLTRHPVDSRQSKKYRAQEKAKRAVLIAISVTMVVLGLGMIIMPAPPYFEMFTIFYFTDNDGITLMDVISVLILLTGVYLFLNAVLRKAGS
;
A
#
# COMPACT_ATOMS: atom_id res chain seq x y z
N MET A 1 22.10 -21.79 -16.43
CA MET A 1 21.91 -21.38 -17.84
C MET A 1 20.42 -21.40 -18.17
N GLY A 2 19.65 -20.35 -17.81
CA GLY A 2 18.18 -20.36 -17.97
C GLY A 2 17.55 -19.00 -18.35
N SER A 3 18.35 -17.98 -18.66
CA SER A 3 17.88 -16.61 -18.91
C SER A 3 17.91 -16.17 -20.39
N ARG A 4 18.42 -17.01 -21.31
CA ARG A 4 18.47 -16.69 -22.75
C ARG A 4 17.25 -17.17 -23.54
N GLN A 5 16.51 -18.17 -23.06
CA GLN A 5 15.42 -18.79 -23.81
C GLN A 5 14.11 -17.98 -23.75
N ILE A 6 13.80 -17.39 -22.58
CA ILE A 6 12.55 -16.64 -22.34
C ILE A 6 12.48 -15.34 -23.15
N ASN A 7 13.62 -14.68 -23.39
CA ASN A 7 13.64 -13.44 -24.19
C ASN A 7 13.44 -13.69 -25.69
N SER A 8 13.84 -14.86 -26.20
CA SER A 8 13.69 -15.21 -27.62
C SER A 8 12.25 -15.58 -27.97
N GLU A 9 11.54 -16.26 -27.08
CA GLU A 9 10.13 -16.63 -27.30
C GLU A 9 9.21 -15.42 -27.31
N ASN A 10 9.38 -14.48 -26.38
CA ASN A 10 8.58 -13.25 -26.35
C ASN A 10 8.86 -12.36 -27.58
N ALA A 11 10.13 -12.23 -27.98
CA ALA A 11 10.49 -11.46 -29.18
C ALA A 11 9.97 -12.11 -30.48
N LEU A 12 9.86 -13.44 -30.52
CA LEU A 12 9.27 -14.18 -31.65
C LEU A 12 7.75 -14.02 -31.68
N LEU A 13 7.09 -13.95 -30.53
CA LEU A 13 5.65 -13.68 -30.43
C LEU A 13 5.31 -12.28 -30.95
N ASP A 14 6.06 -11.26 -30.52
CA ASP A 14 5.85 -9.89 -30.97
C ASP A 14 6.02 -9.78 -32.50
N ALA A 15 7.05 -10.41 -33.06
CA ALA A 15 7.27 -10.45 -34.51
C ALA A 15 6.12 -11.13 -35.28
N LYS A 16 5.49 -12.16 -34.70
CA LYS A 16 4.35 -12.85 -35.32
C LYS A 16 3.05 -12.05 -35.22
N VAL A 17 2.87 -11.29 -34.13
CA VAL A 17 1.75 -10.36 -33.99
C VAL A 17 1.87 -9.21 -34.99
N ASP A 18 3.07 -8.66 -35.17
CA ASP A 18 3.32 -7.61 -36.16
C ASP A 18 3.11 -8.11 -37.60
N GLU A 19 3.51 -9.36 -37.90
CA GLU A 19 3.22 -10.02 -39.18
C GLU A 19 1.70 -10.14 -39.42
N LEU A 20 0.93 -10.54 -38.41
CA LEU A 20 -0.53 -10.61 -38.49
C LEU A 20 -1.16 -9.23 -38.72
N ILE A 21 -0.70 -8.19 -38.01
CA ILE A 21 -1.18 -6.81 -38.19
C ILE A 21 -0.89 -6.33 -39.61
N LEU A 22 0.29 -6.63 -40.15
CA LEU A 22 0.68 -6.26 -41.50
C LEU A 22 -0.16 -7.00 -42.55
N LEU A 23 -0.48 -8.27 -42.31
CA LEU A 23 -1.42 -9.02 -43.15
C LEU A 23 -2.81 -8.40 -43.11
N PHE A 24 -3.36 -8.06 -41.93
CA PHE A 24 -4.66 -7.38 -41.84
C PHE A 24 -4.71 -6.02 -42.53
N LYS A 25 -3.58 -5.31 -42.56
CA LYS A 25 -3.48 -3.97 -43.15
C LYS A 25 -3.31 -4.00 -44.68
N ASN A 26 -2.60 -4.99 -45.20
CA ASN A 26 -2.26 -5.09 -46.63
C ASN A 26 -3.08 -6.14 -47.39
N GLY A 27 -3.68 -7.11 -46.70
CA GLY A 27 -4.64 -8.05 -47.26
C GLY A 27 -6.01 -7.39 -47.33
N GLY A 28 -6.65 -7.44 -48.49
CA GLY A 28 -8.01 -6.94 -48.70
C GLY A 28 -9.06 -7.80 -47.98
N PHE A 29 -8.99 -7.84 -46.66
CA PHE A 29 -9.89 -8.64 -45.82
C PHE A 29 -11.25 -7.96 -45.75
N ASP A 30 -12.26 -8.67 -46.24
CA ASP A 30 -13.66 -8.29 -46.07
C ASP A 30 -14.03 -8.29 -44.57
N LYS A 31 -14.99 -7.46 -44.19
CA LYS A 31 -15.45 -7.30 -42.79
C LYS A 31 -15.84 -8.64 -42.17
N GLU A 32 -16.31 -9.59 -42.97
CA GLU A 32 -16.65 -10.94 -42.53
C GLU A 32 -15.41 -11.76 -42.13
N HIS A 33 -14.31 -11.66 -42.88
CA HIS A 33 -13.07 -12.37 -42.58
C HIS A 33 -12.34 -11.78 -41.37
N VAL A 34 -12.41 -10.45 -41.19
CA VAL A 34 -11.88 -9.79 -39.99
C VAL A 34 -12.65 -10.23 -38.74
N LYS A 35 -13.98 -10.31 -38.82
CA LYS A 35 -14.81 -10.84 -37.72
C LYS A 35 -14.53 -12.30 -37.43
N ALA A 36 -14.39 -13.15 -38.46
CA ALA A 36 -14.06 -14.56 -38.29
C ALA A 36 -12.69 -14.75 -37.61
N ALA A 37 -11.69 -13.96 -38.00
CA ALA A 37 -10.37 -14.00 -37.38
C ALA A 37 -10.40 -13.46 -35.94
N GLN A 38 -11.16 -12.40 -35.68
CA GLN A 38 -11.38 -11.88 -34.32
C GLN A 38 -12.02 -12.92 -33.41
N ILE A 39 -13.07 -13.62 -33.89
CA ILE A 39 -13.73 -14.70 -33.14
C ILE A 39 -12.73 -15.82 -32.85
N LYS A 40 -11.91 -16.20 -33.83
CA LYS A 40 -10.92 -17.27 -33.66
C LYS A 40 -9.82 -16.89 -32.65
N ILE A 41 -9.34 -15.66 -32.70
CA ILE A 41 -8.37 -15.12 -31.74
C ILE A 41 -8.99 -15.04 -30.35
N ASN A 42 -10.20 -14.50 -30.22
CA ASN A 42 -10.92 -14.45 -28.94
C ASN A 42 -11.10 -15.86 -28.38
N SER A 43 -11.57 -16.82 -29.19
CA SER A 43 -11.73 -18.21 -28.74
C SER A 43 -10.42 -18.89 -28.33
N ALA A 44 -9.29 -18.51 -28.95
CA ALA A 44 -7.98 -19.02 -28.57
C ALA A 44 -7.48 -18.36 -27.27
N ILE A 45 -7.76 -17.08 -27.06
CA ILE A 45 -7.46 -16.35 -25.83
C ILE A 45 -8.31 -16.91 -24.68
N ASP A 46 -9.60 -17.09 -24.90
CA ASP A 46 -10.54 -17.68 -23.92
C ASP A 46 -10.12 -19.12 -23.56
N ALA A 47 -9.57 -19.88 -24.53
CA ALA A 47 -9.00 -21.21 -24.28
C ALA A 47 -7.66 -21.19 -23.51
N ILE A 48 -6.92 -20.09 -23.54
CA ILE A 48 -5.68 -19.88 -22.75
C ILE A 48 -6.02 -19.45 -21.32
N ASP A 49 -7.18 -18.83 -21.10
CA ASP A 49 -7.56 -18.17 -19.84
C ASP A 49 -8.19 -19.10 -18.77
N THR A 50 -7.83 -20.38 -18.76
CA THR A 50 -8.19 -21.27 -17.63
C THR A 50 -7.46 -20.91 -16.32
N HIS A 51 -6.57 -19.90 -16.36
CA HIS A 51 -5.95 -19.31 -15.18
C HIS A 51 -5.78 -17.79 -15.33
N GLN A 52 -6.87 -17.01 -15.22
CA GLN A 52 -7.00 -15.83 -14.31
C GLN A 52 -7.90 -14.70 -14.87
N ASN A 53 -9.10 -14.62 -14.28
CA ASN A 53 -9.69 -13.39 -13.73
C ASN A 53 -10.37 -12.36 -14.66
N PHE A 54 -10.62 -12.60 -15.95
CA PHE A 54 -11.23 -11.55 -16.80
C PHE A 54 -12.69 -11.74 -17.23
N GLU A 55 -13.26 -12.95 -17.21
CA GLU A 55 -14.65 -13.16 -17.64
C GLU A 55 -15.69 -12.63 -16.64
N ALA A 56 -15.44 -12.76 -15.33
CA ALA A 56 -16.39 -12.37 -14.28
C ALA A 56 -16.70 -10.86 -14.24
N PHE A 57 -15.85 -10.02 -14.85
CA PHE A 57 -16.05 -8.56 -14.90
C PHE A 57 -16.76 -8.10 -16.18
N LYS A 58 -16.73 -8.92 -17.24
CA LYS A 58 -17.28 -8.55 -18.56
C LYS A 58 -18.78 -8.81 -18.68
N GLU A 59 -19.31 -9.70 -17.84
CA GLU A 59 -20.75 -9.99 -17.75
C GLU A 59 -21.51 -8.94 -16.90
N LEU A 60 -20.81 -8.11 -16.12
CA LEU A 60 -21.40 -7.12 -15.21
C LEU A 60 -21.80 -5.79 -15.87
N ASP A 61 -21.30 -5.49 -17.08
CA ASP A 61 -21.46 -4.16 -17.71
C ASP A 61 -22.78 -4.00 -18.49
N ASN A 62 -23.50 -5.08 -18.79
CA ASN A 62 -24.51 -5.03 -19.85
C ASN A 62 -25.99 -4.96 -19.46
N ASN A 63 -26.46 -5.19 -18.21
CA ASN A 63 -27.90 -5.00 -17.87
C ASN A 63 -28.34 -5.23 -16.41
N LEU A 64 -27.52 -4.94 -15.38
CA LEU A 64 -27.93 -5.18 -13.99
C LEU A 64 -28.16 -3.89 -13.20
N ASP A 65 -29.26 -3.88 -12.43
CA ASP A 65 -29.59 -2.81 -11.50
C ASP A 65 -28.47 -2.67 -10.45
N ARG A 66 -28.16 -1.43 -10.04
CA ARG A 66 -26.98 -1.14 -9.20
C ARG A 66 -26.99 -1.92 -7.88
N LEU A 67 -28.18 -2.24 -7.39
CA LEU A 67 -28.37 -3.00 -6.15
C LEU A 67 -28.02 -4.49 -6.32
N ASP A 68 -28.36 -5.09 -7.46
CA ASP A 68 -27.98 -6.46 -7.80
C ASP A 68 -26.48 -6.58 -8.10
N MET A 69 -25.88 -5.53 -8.68
CA MET A 69 -24.43 -5.46 -8.86
C MET A 69 -23.69 -5.47 -7.52
N VAL A 70 -24.15 -4.69 -6.53
CA VAL A 70 -23.55 -4.67 -5.18
C VAL A 70 -23.72 -6.01 -4.48
N THR A 71 -24.89 -6.63 -4.57
CA THR A 71 -25.18 -7.92 -3.95
C THR A 71 -24.36 -9.05 -4.58
N ASN A 72 -24.20 -9.05 -5.90
CA ASN A 72 -23.37 -10.02 -6.60
C ASN A 72 -21.87 -9.78 -6.40
N LEU A 73 -21.44 -8.53 -6.23
CA LEU A 73 -20.07 -8.22 -5.81
C LEU A 73 -19.79 -8.76 -4.40
N GLU A 74 -20.72 -8.62 -3.47
CA GLU A 74 -20.61 -9.19 -2.12
C GLU A 74 -20.56 -10.72 -2.16
N LEU A 75 -21.39 -11.35 -3.00
CA LEU A 75 -21.38 -12.78 -3.23
C LEU A 75 -20.06 -13.27 -3.86
N LEU A 76 -19.52 -12.54 -4.84
CA LEU A 76 -18.27 -12.84 -5.53
C LEU A 76 -17.05 -12.62 -4.62
N LEU A 77 -17.05 -11.58 -3.79
CA LEU A 77 -16.04 -11.32 -2.76
C LEU A 77 -16.05 -12.41 -1.67
N THR A 78 -17.23 -12.97 -1.37
CA THR A 78 -17.39 -14.09 -0.43
C THR A 78 -16.89 -15.40 -1.05
N ARG A 79 -17.10 -15.62 -2.35
CA ARG A 79 -16.67 -16.83 -3.07
C ARG A 79 -15.20 -16.81 -3.47
N HIS A 80 -14.64 -15.64 -3.77
CA HIS A 80 -13.24 -15.43 -4.08
C HIS A 80 -12.61 -14.53 -3.01
N PRO A 81 -12.12 -15.10 -1.89
CA PRO A 81 -11.43 -14.30 -0.89
C PRO A 81 -10.25 -13.60 -1.57
N VAL A 82 -10.31 -12.27 -1.61
CA VAL A 82 -9.24 -11.40 -2.10
C VAL A 82 -7.90 -11.94 -1.59
N ASP A 83 -7.06 -12.36 -2.53
CA ASP A 83 -5.86 -13.16 -2.28
C ASP A 83 -5.05 -12.58 -1.10
N SER A 84 -5.11 -13.31 0.02
CA SER A 84 -4.53 -12.89 1.31
C SER A 84 -3.02 -12.65 1.24
N ARG A 85 -2.35 -13.04 0.15
CA ARG A 85 -0.91 -12.81 -0.06
C ARG A 85 -0.56 -11.34 -0.30
N GLN A 86 -1.38 -10.60 -1.06
CA GLN A 86 -1.15 -9.15 -1.23
C GLN A 86 -1.53 -8.38 0.05
N SER A 87 -2.63 -8.77 0.69
CA SER A 87 -3.07 -8.18 1.96
C SER A 87 -2.11 -8.46 3.12
N LYS A 88 -1.41 -9.61 3.14
CA LYS A 88 -0.38 -9.93 4.14
C LYS A 88 0.86 -9.04 4.03
N LYS A 89 1.33 -8.73 2.82
CA LYS A 89 2.47 -7.82 2.62
C LYS A 89 2.11 -6.38 3.04
N TYR A 90 0.93 -5.90 2.67
CA TYR A 90 0.44 -4.59 3.11
C TYR A 90 0.22 -4.53 4.63
N ARG A 91 -0.41 -5.56 5.23
CA ARG A 91 -0.58 -5.63 6.70
C ARG A 91 0.75 -5.73 7.44
N ALA A 92 1.77 -6.38 6.88
CA ALA A 92 3.10 -6.45 7.48
C ALA A 92 3.83 -5.09 7.44
N GLN A 93 3.75 -4.36 6.32
CA GLN A 93 4.31 -3.01 6.23
C GLN A 93 3.59 -2.02 7.16
N GLU A 94 2.25 -2.11 7.26
CA GLU A 94 1.47 -1.28 8.19
C GLU A 94 1.87 -1.55 9.65
N LYS A 95 2.07 -2.82 10.02
CA LYS A 95 2.56 -3.23 11.34
C LYS A 95 3.98 -2.73 11.62
N ALA A 96 4.87 -2.78 10.62
CA ALA A 96 6.25 -2.32 10.76
C ALA A 96 6.33 -0.80 10.96
N LYS A 97 5.63 -0.02 10.12
CA LYS A 97 5.54 1.45 10.28
C LYS A 97 5.03 1.82 11.67
N ARG A 98 4.04 1.07 12.17
CA ARG A 98 3.48 1.28 13.49
C ARG A 98 4.45 0.92 14.62
N ALA A 99 5.19 -0.19 14.49
CA ALA A 99 6.19 -0.57 15.48
C ALA A 99 7.29 0.50 15.61
N VAL A 100 7.72 1.07 14.48
CA VAL A 100 8.66 2.20 14.45
C VAL A 100 8.06 3.42 15.16
N LEU A 101 6.79 3.76 14.89
CA LEU A 101 6.13 4.90 15.52
C LEU A 101 5.97 4.74 17.04
N ILE A 102 5.72 3.52 17.52
CA ILE A 102 5.70 3.21 18.96
C ILE A 102 7.10 3.33 19.57
N ALA A 103 8.15 2.86 18.88
CA ALA A 103 9.52 3.00 19.36
C ALA A 103 9.94 4.47 19.49
N ILE A 104 9.58 5.30 18.51
CA ILE A 104 9.84 6.75 18.53
C ILE A 104 9.10 7.41 19.70
N SER A 105 7.83 7.10 19.90
CA SER A 105 7.04 7.72 20.97
C SER A 105 7.56 7.34 22.36
N VAL A 106 7.91 6.07 22.58
CA VAL A 106 8.56 5.63 23.83
C VAL A 106 9.88 6.36 24.04
N THR A 107 10.70 6.50 23.00
CA THR A 107 11.99 7.19 23.09
C THR A 107 11.80 8.66 23.46
N MET A 108 10.83 9.36 22.85
CA MET A 108 10.48 10.73 23.20
C MET A 108 10.02 10.88 24.65
N VAL A 109 9.19 9.94 25.15
CA VAL A 109 8.76 9.95 26.54
C VAL A 109 9.94 9.75 27.49
N VAL A 110 10.82 8.79 27.21
CA VAL A 110 12.02 8.52 28.04
C VAL A 110 12.97 9.73 28.02
N LEU A 111 13.18 10.36 26.87
CA LEU A 111 14.03 11.55 26.75
C LEU A 111 13.40 12.75 27.48
N GLY A 112 12.11 13.02 27.28
CA GLY A 112 11.40 14.11 27.96
C GLY A 112 11.45 13.95 29.47
N LEU A 113 11.17 12.74 29.97
CA LEU A 113 11.19 12.45 31.40
C LEU A 113 12.63 12.47 31.96
N GLY A 114 13.61 12.00 31.19
CA GLY A 114 15.03 12.09 31.53
C GLY A 114 15.52 13.53 31.65
N MET A 115 15.07 14.42 30.76
CA MET A 115 15.42 15.85 30.82
C MET A 115 14.80 16.59 32.01
N ILE A 116 13.69 16.10 32.56
CA ILE A 116 13.07 16.68 33.77
C ILE A 116 13.81 16.22 35.03
N ILE A 117 14.19 14.95 35.10
CA ILE A 117 14.74 14.35 36.33
C ILE A 117 16.24 14.56 36.44
N MET A 118 16.97 14.50 35.32
CA MET A 118 18.41 14.62 35.34
C MET A 118 18.79 16.10 35.36
N PRO A 119 19.45 16.59 36.44
CA PRO A 119 19.95 17.95 36.45
C PRO A 119 21.00 18.10 35.34
N ALA A 120 20.78 19.07 34.46
CA ALA A 120 21.72 19.35 33.40
C ALA A 120 23.01 19.94 34.01
N PRO A 121 24.20 19.70 33.41
CA PRO A 121 25.42 20.37 33.85
C PRO A 121 25.23 21.89 33.79
N PRO A 122 25.86 22.68 34.68
CA PRO A 122 25.66 24.14 34.76
C PRO A 122 25.91 24.93 33.46
N TYR A 123 26.65 24.34 32.51
CA TYR A 123 26.93 24.92 31.20
C TYR A 123 25.79 24.73 30.17
N PHE A 124 24.80 23.89 30.48
CA PHE A 124 23.68 23.55 29.59
C PHE A 124 22.43 24.39 29.87
N GLU A 125 22.33 24.96 31.07
CA GLU A 125 21.23 25.86 31.46
C GLU A 125 21.48 27.27 30.90
N MET A 126 21.25 27.44 29.59
CA MET A 126 21.45 28.74 28.95
C MET A 126 20.41 29.79 29.39
N PHE A 127 19.22 29.37 29.84
CA PHE A 127 18.14 30.28 30.22
C PHE A 127 17.21 29.68 31.30
N THR A 128 17.14 30.36 32.45
CA THR A 128 16.17 30.10 33.52
C THR A 128 15.05 31.12 33.43
N ILE A 129 13.81 30.66 33.34
CA ILE A 129 12.62 31.50 33.14
C ILE A 129 12.13 32.05 34.48
N PHE A 130 12.21 31.23 35.53
CA PHE A 130 11.73 31.60 36.85
C PHE A 130 12.63 30.99 37.92
N TYR A 131 13.22 31.82 38.77
CA TYR A 131 14.00 31.36 39.92
C TYR A 131 13.10 31.21 41.14
N PHE A 132 13.07 30.03 41.73
CA PHE A 132 12.44 29.81 43.04
C PHE A 132 13.43 30.10 44.17
N THR A 133 14.72 29.92 43.93
CA THR A 133 15.83 30.19 44.86
C THR A 133 17.08 30.55 44.05
N ASP A 134 18.12 31.15 44.66
CA ASP A 134 19.33 31.60 43.94
C ASP A 134 20.03 30.50 43.11
N ASN A 135 19.78 29.23 43.43
CA ASN A 135 20.39 28.07 42.78
C ASN A 135 19.36 27.11 42.15
N ASP A 136 18.07 27.47 42.08
CA ASP A 136 17.02 26.57 41.59
C ASP A 136 15.87 27.34 40.92
N GLY A 137 15.41 26.85 39.78
CA GLY A 137 14.42 27.53 38.96
C GLY A 137 13.92 26.69 37.80
N ILE A 138 12.80 27.10 37.22
CA ILE A 138 12.26 26.49 36.01
C ILE A 138 13.12 26.94 34.85
N THR A 139 13.74 25.97 34.19
CA THR A 139 14.57 26.22 33.02
C THR A 139 13.73 26.20 31.74
N LEU A 140 14.23 26.84 30.68
CA LEU A 140 13.65 26.67 29.34
C LEU A 140 13.70 25.21 28.88
N MET A 141 14.70 24.45 29.34
CA MET A 141 14.84 23.03 29.07
C MET A 141 13.69 22.20 29.67
N ASP A 142 13.21 22.54 30.86
CA ASP A 142 12.04 21.90 31.48
C ASP A 142 10.75 22.16 30.69
N VAL A 143 10.59 23.38 30.18
CA VAL A 143 9.44 23.71 29.33
C VAL A 143 9.47 22.89 28.04
N ILE A 144 10.64 22.78 27.41
CA ILE A 144 10.82 21.99 26.18
C ILE A 144 10.64 20.49 26.48
N SER A 145 11.13 19.99 27.61
CA SER A 145 11.01 18.58 27.98
C SER A 145 9.55 18.19 28.24
N VAL A 146 8.74 19.07 28.84
CA VAL A 146 7.29 18.87 28.99
C VAL A 146 6.58 18.82 27.62
N LEU A 147 6.95 19.69 26.66
CA LEU A 147 6.41 19.64 25.29
C LEU A 147 6.77 18.32 24.58
N ILE A 148 8.01 17.87 24.73
CA ILE A 148 8.48 16.60 24.14
C ILE A 148 7.77 15.41 24.81
N LEU A 149 7.58 15.45 26.13
CA LEU A 149 6.86 14.43 26.87
C LEU A 149 5.39 14.35 26.40
N LEU A 150 4.70 15.50 26.31
CA LEU A 150 3.32 15.57 25.86
C LEU A 150 3.15 15.07 24.41
N THR A 151 4.05 15.47 23.50
CA THR A 151 4.01 14.99 22.12
C THR A 151 4.33 13.49 22.01
N GLY A 152 5.25 12.99 22.82
CA GLY A 152 5.55 11.56 22.94
C GLY A 152 4.35 10.75 23.43
N VAL A 153 3.67 11.20 24.49
CA VAL A 153 2.45 10.56 25.01
C VAL A 153 1.32 10.64 23.97
N TYR A 154 1.13 11.78 23.31
CA TYR A 154 0.13 11.94 22.26
C TYR A 154 0.37 10.96 21.10
N LEU A 155 1.61 10.88 20.60
CA LEU A 155 2.01 9.93 19.56
C LEU A 155 1.78 8.49 20.00
N PHE A 156 2.10 8.16 21.25
CA PHE A 156 1.88 6.83 21.81
C PHE A 156 0.40 6.48 21.87
N LEU A 157 -0.44 7.37 22.38
CA LEU A 157 -1.90 7.19 22.41
C LEU A 157 -2.46 7.02 21.01
N ASN A 158 -2.10 7.89 20.06
CA ASN A 158 -2.57 7.79 18.68
C ASN A 158 -2.10 6.45 18.04
N ALA A 159 -0.87 6.05 18.32
CA ALA A 159 -0.33 4.76 17.90
C ALA A 159 -1.08 3.58 18.49
N VAL A 160 -1.58 3.64 19.73
CA VAL A 160 -2.27 2.55 20.43
C VAL A 160 -3.76 2.53 20.08
N LEU A 161 -4.47 3.67 20.14
CA LEU A 161 -5.91 3.77 19.86
C LEU A 161 -6.25 3.35 18.43
N ARG A 162 -5.35 3.55 17.45
CA ARG A 162 -5.52 3.03 16.09
C ARG A 162 -5.60 1.48 16.01
N LYS A 163 -5.28 0.72 17.08
CA LYS A 163 -5.56 -0.74 17.19
C LYS A 163 -6.94 -1.05 17.76
N ALA A 164 -7.54 -0.15 18.53
CA ALA A 164 -8.82 -0.43 19.16
C ALA A 164 -10.00 -0.32 18.16
N GLY A 165 -9.83 0.43 17.07
CA GLY A 165 -10.85 0.64 16.03
C GLY A 165 -10.68 -0.17 14.74
N SER A 166 -9.79 -1.19 14.70
CA SER A 166 -9.59 -2.09 13.55
C SER A 166 -9.51 -3.54 14.01
#